data_AF-A0A7K1DNJ2-F1
#
_entry.id   AF-A0A7K1DNJ2-F1
#
_cell.length_a   1.000
_cell.length_b   1.000
_cell.length_c   1.000
_cell.angle_alpha   90.00
_cell.angle_beta   90.00
_cell.angle_gamma   90.00
#
_symmetry.space_group_name_H-M   'P 1'
#
loop_
_entity.id
_entity.type
_entity.pdbx_description
1 polymer ?
#
loop_
_entity_poly.entity_id
_entity_poly.type
_entity_poly.pdbx_seq_one_letter_code
_entity_poly.pdbx_strand_id
1 'polypeptide(L)'
;LSIGLADRLVDDDSLMTQALILAEEIAAAAPLAVESIRATLRGDIADRVRLATAHEMAEQMRLRQTKDFTEGAKAMAERRTPHFNRS
;
A
#
# COMPACT_ATOMS: atom_id res chain seq x y z
N LEU A 1 10.82 -2.86 12.15
CA LEU A 1 9.46 -3.26 12.60
C LEU A 1 8.76 -2.21 13.48
N SER A 2 9.45 -1.18 13.98
CA SER A 2 8.92 -0.18 14.93
C SER A 2 7.67 0.60 14.48
N ILE A 3 7.43 0.74 13.18
CA ILE A 3 6.25 1.44 12.64
C ILE A 3 5.07 0.52 12.30
N GLY A 4 5.21 -0.79 12.50
CA GLY A 4 4.12 -1.76 12.30
C GLY A 4 3.72 -2.05 10.84
N LEU A 5 4.58 -1.76 9.85
CA LEU A 5 4.29 -2.03 8.44
C LEU A 5 4.48 -3.51 8.04
N ALA A 6 5.34 -4.23 8.75
CA ALA A 6 5.64 -5.63 8.53
C ALA A 6 5.74 -6.35 9.88
N ASP A 7 5.42 -7.64 9.89
CA ASP A 7 5.43 -8.46 11.11
C ASP A 7 6.81 -9.06 11.40
N ARG A 8 7.59 -9.38 10.37
CA ARG A 8 8.91 -10.03 10.49
C ARG A 8 9.92 -9.35 9.56
N LEU A 9 11.19 -9.29 9.98
CA LEU A 9 12.34 -8.88 9.16
C LEU A 9 13.37 -10.00 9.22
N VAL A 10 13.81 -10.46 8.06
CA VAL A 10 14.68 -11.64 7.90
C VAL A 10 15.76 -11.35 6.88
N ASP A 11 16.82 -12.15 6.88
CA ASP A 11 17.85 -12.11 5.84
C ASP A 11 17.27 -12.54 4.48
N ASP A 12 17.84 -12.01 3.39
CA ASP A 12 17.33 -12.18 2.03
C ASP A 12 17.27 -13.66 1.60
N ASP A 13 18.29 -14.43 1.95
CA ASP A 13 18.39 -15.87 1.69
C ASP A 13 17.31 -16.71 2.39
N SER A 14 16.71 -16.15 3.43
CA SER A 14 15.74 -16.80 4.31
C SER A 14 14.30 -16.37 4.02
N LEU A 15 14.08 -15.38 3.14
CA LEU A 15 12.77 -14.79 2.87
C LEU A 15 11.71 -15.83 2.51
N MET A 16 12.02 -16.70 1.53
CA MET A 16 11.05 -17.70 1.04
C MET A 16 10.74 -18.74 2.11
N THR A 17 11.76 -19.25 2.78
CA THR A 17 11.60 -20.24 3.85
C THR A 17 10.73 -19.70 4.98
N GLN A 18 10.98 -18.47 5.42
CA GLN A 18 10.23 -17.84 6.51
C GLN A 18 8.78 -17.52 6.12
N ALA A 19 8.54 -17.14 4.86
CA ALA A 19 7.19 -16.95 4.33
C ALA A 19 6.39 -18.26 4.28
N LEU A 20 7.01 -19.36 3.87
CA LEU A 20 6.39 -20.68 3.82
C LEU A 20 6.06 -21.21 5.23
N ILE A 21 6.98 -21.04 6.19
CA ILE A 21 6.73 -21.40 7.60
C ILE A 21 5.48 -20.67 8.13
N LEU A 22 5.37 -19.35 7.89
CA LEU A 22 4.19 -18.60 8.30
C LEU A 22 2.91 -19.07 7.59
N ALA A 23 3.00 -19.44 6.31
CA ALA A 23 1.86 -19.98 5.57
C ALA A 23 1.42 -21.35 6.13
N GLU A 24 2.37 -22.22 6.50
CA GLU A 24 2.10 -23.51 7.13
C GLU A 24 1.45 -23.34 8.51
N GLU A 25 1.92 -22.37 9.32
CA GLU A 25 1.30 -22.00 10.60
C GLU A 25 -0.19 -21.62 10.43
N ILE A 26 -0.51 -20.82 9.41
CA ILE A 26 -1.89 -20.42 9.10
C ILE A 26 -2.71 -21.60 8.57
N ALA A 27 -2.13 -22.43 7.69
CA ALA A 27 -2.81 -23.56 7.08
C ALA A 27 -3.15 -24.68 8.08
N ALA A 28 -2.38 -24.80 9.17
CA ALA A 28 -2.64 -25.73 10.25
C ALA A 28 -3.78 -25.30 11.18
N ALA A 29 -4.22 -24.04 11.13
CA ALA A 29 -5.30 -23.52 11.96
C ALA A 29 -6.70 -23.91 11.43
N ALA A 30 -7.72 -23.86 12.29
CA ALA A 30 -9.10 -24.15 11.90
C ALA A 30 -9.60 -23.14 10.83
N PRO A 31 -9.90 -23.56 9.58
CA PRO A 31 -10.12 -22.64 8.47
C PRO A 31 -11.26 -21.63 8.72
N LEU A 32 -12.40 -22.11 9.23
CA LEU A 32 -13.55 -21.25 9.53
C LEU A 32 -13.25 -20.22 10.63
N ALA A 33 -12.38 -20.55 11.59
CA ALA A 33 -11.97 -19.62 12.64
C ALA A 33 -11.07 -18.52 12.06
N VAL A 34 -10.09 -18.89 11.22
CA VAL A 34 -9.20 -17.94 10.52
C VAL A 34 -10.02 -16.97 9.67
N GLU A 35 -10.95 -17.50 8.87
CA GLU A 35 -11.83 -16.70 8.01
C GLU A 35 -12.72 -15.76 8.83
N SER A 36 -13.37 -16.26 9.87
CA SER A 36 -14.28 -15.48 10.72
C SER A 36 -13.53 -14.36 11.45
N ILE A 37 -12.40 -14.66 12.11
CA ILE A 37 -11.58 -13.67 12.82
C ILE A 37 -11.07 -12.61 11.84
N ARG A 38 -10.58 -13.02 10.67
CA ARG A 38 -10.12 -12.08 9.63
C ARG A 38 -11.25 -11.17 9.16
N ALA A 39 -12.45 -11.70 8.94
CA ALA A 39 -13.61 -10.89 8.55
C ALA A 39 -13.97 -9.87 9.64
N THR A 40 -14.00 -10.29 10.92
CA THR A 40 -14.28 -9.41 12.06
C THR A 40 -13.23 -8.31 12.19
N LEU A 41 -11.93 -8.64 12.13
CA LEU A 41 -10.85 -7.67 12.28
C LEU A 41 -10.76 -6.68 11.11
N ARG A 42 -11.06 -7.13 9.89
CA ARG A 42 -11.00 -6.27 8.70
C ARG A 42 -12.21 -5.35 8.57
N GLY A 43 -13.36 -5.72 9.11
CA GLY A 43 -14.56 -4.89 9.11
C GLY A 43 -14.84 -4.25 7.75
N ASP A 44 -14.95 -2.92 7.73
CA ASP A 44 -15.26 -2.10 6.56
C ASP A 44 -14.03 -1.56 5.82
N ILE A 45 -12.81 -1.99 6.17
CA ILE A 45 -11.57 -1.43 5.63
C ILE A 45 -11.55 -1.49 4.10
N ALA A 46 -12.06 -2.57 3.50
CA ALA A 46 -12.10 -2.70 2.04
C ALA A 46 -12.97 -1.61 1.38
N ASP A 47 -14.14 -1.31 1.94
CA ASP A 47 -15.02 -0.26 1.44
C ASP A 47 -14.42 1.13 1.64
N ARG A 48 -13.80 1.37 2.79
CA ARG A 48 -13.10 2.63 3.07
C ARG A 48 -11.95 2.86 2.09
N VAL A 49 -11.16 1.83 1.79
CA VAL A 49 -10.09 1.89 0.78
C VAL A 49 -10.67 2.18 -0.59
N ARG A 50 -11.76 1.51 -0.99
CA ARG A 50 -12.43 1.75 -2.27
C ARG A 50 -12.92 3.19 -2.43
N LEU A 51 -13.54 3.76 -1.39
CA LEU A 51 -13.98 5.15 -1.40
C LEU A 51 -12.81 6.14 -1.44
N ALA A 52 -11.77 5.91 -0.64
CA ALA A 52 -10.58 6.74 -0.62
C ALA A 52 -9.88 6.76 -1.98
N THR A 53 -9.64 5.58 -2.56
CA THR A 53 -8.99 5.44 -3.88
C THR A 53 -9.81 6.02 -5.02
N ALA A 54 -11.15 5.97 -4.95
CA ALA A 54 -12.01 6.64 -5.93
C ALA A 54 -11.88 8.17 -5.86
N HIS A 55 -11.85 8.74 -4.65
CA HIS A 55 -11.60 10.16 -4.44
C HIS A 55 -10.20 10.57 -4.90
N GLU A 56 -9.17 9.81 -4.52
CA GLU A 56 -7.79 10.02 -4.97
C GLU A 56 -7.67 10.00 -6.49
N MET A 57 -8.34 9.07 -7.17
CA MET A 57 -8.37 9.02 -8.63
C MET A 57 -8.93 10.30 -9.24
N ALA A 58 -10.07 10.79 -8.74
CA ALA A 58 -10.68 12.02 -9.22
C ALA A 58 -9.75 13.23 -9.03
N GLU A 59 -9.13 13.34 -7.85
CA GLU A 59 -8.17 14.42 -7.58
C GLU A 59 -6.91 14.30 -8.44
N GLN A 60 -6.37 13.09 -8.62
CA GLN A 60 -5.21 12.86 -9.49
C GLN A 60 -5.53 13.19 -10.95
N MET A 61 -6.71 12.85 -11.46
CA MET A 61 -7.14 13.22 -12.81
C MET A 61 -7.22 14.74 -12.99
N ARG A 62 -7.72 15.46 -11.98
CA ARG A 62 -7.77 16.93 -11.97
C ARG A 62 -6.37 17.53 -11.93
N LEU A 63 -5.51 17.05 -11.03
CA LEU A 63 -4.14 17.56 -10.83
C LEU A 63 -3.23 17.25 -12.03
N ARG A 64 -3.43 16.13 -12.72
CA ARG A 64 -2.66 15.78 -13.93
C ARG A 64 -2.76 16.79 -15.06
N GLN A 65 -3.81 17.63 -15.06
CA GLN A 65 -4.04 18.64 -16.10
C GLN A 65 -3.31 19.96 -15.80
N THR A 66 -2.64 20.08 -14.65
CA THR A 66 -1.99 21.32 -14.23
C THR A 66 -0.55 21.41 -14.76
N LYS A 67 -0.04 22.64 -14.86
CA LYS A 67 1.37 22.89 -15.19
C LYS A 67 2.29 22.36 -14.10
N ASP A 68 1.88 22.44 -12.84
CA ASP A 68 2.64 21.90 -11.71
C ASP A 68 2.85 20.39 -11.81
N PHE A 69 1.87 19.64 -12.33
CA PHE A 69 2.08 18.21 -12.59
C PHE A 69 3.15 17.98 -13.67
N THR A 70 3.08 18.73 -14.76
CA THR A 70 4.07 18.65 -15.85
C THR A 70 5.47 19.02 -15.37
N GLU A 71 5.59 20.10 -14.57
CA GLU A 71 6.85 20.55 -13.98
C GLU A 71 7.40 19.55 -12.97
N GLY A 72 6.55 18.96 -12.12
CA GLY A 72 6.95 17.92 -11.18
C GLY A 72 7.52 16.69 -11.89
N ALA A 73 6.84 16.21 -12.95
CA ALA A 73 7.32 15.10 -13.76
C ALA A 73 8.65 15.40 -14.44
N LYS A 74 8.78 16.61 -15.03
CA LYS A 74 10.03 17.06 -15.67
C LYS A 74 11.19 17.18 -14.68
N ALA A 75 10.96 17.83 -13.54
CA ALA A 75 11.97 18.02 -12.50
C ALA A 75 12.47 16.69 -11.92
N MET A 76 11.57 15.71 -11.72
CA MET A 76 11.92 14.35 -11.32
C MET A 76 12.81 13.66 -12.35
N ALA A 77 12.46 13.73 -13.64
CA ALA A 77 13.27 13.16 -14.71
C ALA A 77 14.66 13.82 -14.81
N GLU A 78 14.72 15.13 -14.59
CA GLU A 78 15.95 15.93 -14.60
C GLU A 78 16.73 15.89 -13.26
N ARG A 79 16.20 15.21 -12.23
CA ARG A 79 16.76 15.15 -10.86
C ARG A 79 17.08 16.52 -10.25
N ARG A 80 16.18 17.48 -10.47
CA ARG A 80 16.28 18.84 -9.90
C ARG A 80 15.08 19.14 -9.01
N THR A 81 15.19 20.20 -8.21
CA THR A 81 14.05 20.73 -7.46
C THR A 81 13.00 21.32 -8.43
N PRO A 82 11.71 20.99 -8.27
CA PRO A 82 10.63 21.57 -9.07
C PRO A 82 10.30 23.01 -8.65
N HIS A 83 9.82 23.82 -9.59
CA HIS A 83 9.31 25.16 -9.33
C HIS A 83 7.78 25.23 -9.54
N PHE A 84 7.02 25.01 -8.47
CA PHE A 84 5.55 25.05 -8.51
C PHE A 84 5.00 26.48 -8.44
N ASN A 85 3.88 26.72 -9.13
CA ASN A 85 3.24 28.03 -9.21
C ASN A 85 1.71 27.99 -9.08
N ARG A 86 1.12 26.84 -8.69
CA ARG A 86 -0.32 26.65 -8.52
C ARG A 86 -1.10 26.85 -9.82
N SER A 87 -0.58 26.35 -10.95
CA SER A 87 -1.26 26.36 -12.26
C SER A 87 -1.14 25.04 -12.98
#